data_AF-F8KUM2-F1
#
_entry.id   AF-F8KUM2-F1
#
_cell.length_a   1.000
_cell.length_b   1.000
_cell.length_c   1.000
_cell.angle_alpha   90.00
_cell.angle_beta   90.00
_cell.angle_gamma   90.00
#
_symmetry.space_group_name_H-M   'P 1'
#
loop_
_entity.id
_entity.type
_entity.pdbx_description
1 polymer ?
#
loop_
_entity_poly.entity_id
_entity_poly.type
_entity_poly.pdbx_seq_one_letter_code
_entity_poly.pdbx_strand_id
1 'polypeptide(L)'
;MQELIQAKQQEIEQEYITTLVASGDTLQQAETYKNDHIASFYAYAKSAVESELPHGIPVSTKAPYGGNLFGIDLQAGYKQFFGKKKHWGVRYYVLFSAQGGTYYNKKGGYNQSSGNLFYGVGADALYNFYQKRHKTYGVFAGLMIGGSSWFMGGAKNASGACIYTSNGKCVSMNDYYGNLTSTNDGNVSRASFSPTFVQFLINIGFRTNFTRHQGFEVGMRIPTIDDPYFKITYIEMGPWGNKGTWKNLTFRRNVAIYANYVYNF
;
A
#
# COMPACT_ATOMS: atom_id res chain seq x y z
N MET A 1 7.82 22.57 -14.00
CA MET A 1 9.22 22.87 -14.40
C MET A 1 9.37 24.35 -14.68
N GLN A 2 8.54 24.93 -15.56
CA GLN A 2 8.50 26.39 -15.78
C GLN A 2 8.34 27.20 -14.49
N GLU A 3 7.48 26.79 -13.55
CA GLU A 3 7.29 27.51 -12.27
C GLU A 3 8.57 27.60 -11.43
N LEU A 4 9.39 26.54 -11.41
CA LEU A 4 10.68 26.54 -10.71
C LEU A 4 11.70 27.45 -11.40
N ILE A 5 11.71 27.47 -12.74
CA ILE A 5 12.55 28.38 -13.52
C ILE A 5 12.16 29.84 -13.24
N GLN A 6 10.86 30.14 -13.20
CA GLN A 6 10.36 31.48 -12.88
C GLN A 6 10.68 31.90 -11.44
N ALA A 7 10.53 31.00 -10.47
CA ALA A 7 10.90 31.28 -9.08
C ALA A 7 12.40 31.56 -8.93
N LYS A 8 13.26 30.75 -9.58
CA LYS A 8 14.71 30.96 -9.58
C LYS A 8 15.10 32.26 -10.29
N GLN A 9 14.44 32.58 -11.40
CA GLN A 9 14.63 33.85 -12.10
C GLN A 9 14.28 35.03 -11.19
N GLN A 10 13.16 34.98 -10.46
CA GLN A 10 12.78 36.04 -9.53
C GLN A 10 13.81 36.22 -8.39
N GLU A 11 14.35 35.12 -7.86
CA GLU A 11 15.43 35.18 -6.86
C GLU A 11 16.66 35.94 -7.39
N ILE A 12 17.11 35.59 -8.59
CA ILE A 12 18.26 36.23 -9.26
C ILE A 12 17.98 37.71 -9.54
N GLU A 13 16.78 38.04 -10.03
CA GLU A 13 16.38 39.43 -10.28
C GLU A 13 16.41 40.28 -9.00
N GLN A 14 15.96 39.73 -7.87
CA GLN A 14 15.97 40.41 -6.58
C GLN A 14 17.39 40.60 -6.05
N GLU A 15 18.25 39.59 -6.16
CA GLU A 15 19.67 39.68 -5.78
C GLU A 15 20.41 40.73 -6.62
N TYR A 16 20.13 40.79 -7.92
CA TYR A 16 20.71 41.76 -8.83
C TYR A 16 20.30 43.21 -8.50
N ILE A 17 18.99 43.47 -8.30
CA ILE A 17 18.51 44.79 -7.87
C ILE A 17 19.15 45.19 -6.53
N THR A 18 19.18 44.28 -5.56
CA THR A 18 19.73 44.54 -4.23
C THR A 18 21.20 44.94 -4.31
N THR A 19 21.97 44.29 -5.18
CA THR A 19 23.40 44.57 -5.39
C THR A 19 23.63 45.95 -6.02
N LEU A 20 22.83 46.32 -7.02
CA LEU A 20 22.92 47.63 -7.68
C LEU A 20 22.57 48.77 -6.72
N VAL A 21 21.47 48.61 -5.97
CA VAL A 21 21.07 49.60 -4.96
C VAL A 21 22.11 49.73 -3.86
N ALA A 22 22.70 48.63 -3.41
CA ALA A 22 23.80 48.64 -2.44
C ALA A 22 25.08 49.32 -2.97
N SER A 23 25.27 49.33 -4.30
CA SER A 23 26.40 49.97 -4.98
C SER A 23 26.18 51.47 -5.26
N GLY A 24 25.01 52.00 -4.89
CA GLY A 24 24.68 53.43 -5.00
C GLY A 24 23.71 53.79 -6.11
N ASP A 25 23.20 52.83 -6.88
CA ASP A 25 22.19 53.08 -7.92
C ASP A 25 20.81 53.36 -7.32
N THR A 26 20.01 54.19 -8.00
CA THR A 26 18.60 54.36 -7.63
C THR A 26 17.78 53.13 -8.04
N LEU A 27 16.68 52.84 -7.33
CA LEU A 27 15.81 51.69 -7.63
C LEU A 27 15.33 51.71 -9.10
N GLN A 28 15.04 52.89 -9.63
CA GLN A 28 14.55 53.05 -11.00
C GLN A 28 15.63 52.73 -12.06
N GLN A 29 16.90 53.05 -11.78
CA GLN A 29 18.02 52.65 -12.63
C GLN A 29 18.28 51.15 -12.52
N ALA A 30 18.23 50.58 -11.32
CA ALA A 30 18.39 49.15 -11.10
C ALA A 30 17.32 48.32 -11.82
N GLU A 31 16.06 48.76 -11.82
CA GLU A 31 14.97 48.13 -12.57
C GLU A 31 15.20 48.19 -14.08
N THR A 32 15.75 49.29 -14.59
CA THR A 32 16.08 49.45 -16.01
C THR A 32 17.16 48.44 -16.42
N TYR A 33 18.26 48.39 -15.67
CA TYR A 33 19.34 47.42 -15.92
C TYR A 33 18.88 45.97 -15.81
N LYS A 34 18.00 45.67 -14.86
CA LYS A 34 17.40 44.33 -14.74
C LYS A 34 16.61 43.96 -15.99
N ASN A 35 15.79 44.87 -16.51
CA ASN A 35 14.96 44.62 -17.70
C ASN A 35 15.82 44.36 -18.94
N ASP A 36 16.97 45.02 -19.10
CA ASP A 36 17.92 44.78 -20.19
C ASP A 36 18.54 43.37 -20.14
N HIS A 37 18.62 42.76 -18.95
CA HIS A 37 19.24 41.45 -18.71
C HIS A 37 18.23 40.31 -18.50
N ILE A 38 16.92 40.57 -18.65
CA ILE A 38 15.86 39.63 -18.30
C ILE A 38 15.97 38.27 -19.03
N ALA A 39 16.39 38.29 -20.30
CA ALA A 39 16.62 37.08 -21.09
C ALA A 39 17.80 36.26 -20.56
N SER A 40 18.86 36.92 -20.11
CA SER A 40 20.05 36.30 -19.51
C SER A 40 19.72 35.68 -18.15
N PHE A 41 18.90 36.36 -17.33
CA PHE A 41 18.42 35.80 -16.06
C PHE A 41 17.57 34.56 -16.27
N TYR A 42 16.66 34.57 -17.25
CA TYR A 42 15.90 33.38 -17.60
C TYR A 42 16.79 32.23 -18.08
N ALA A 43 17.78 32.50 -18.94
CA ALA A 43 18.71 31.47 -19.42
C ALA A 43 19.55 30.86 -18.28
N TYR A 44 20.03 31.70 -17.35
CA TYR A 44 20.79 31.23 -16.18
C TYR A 44 19.89 30.46 -15.20
N ALA A 45 18.71 30.98 -14.88
CA ALA A 45 17.73 30.30 -14.02
C ALA A 45 17.35 28.93 -14.59
N LYS A 46 17.12 28.86 -15.91
CA LYS A 46 16.85 27.60 -16.61
C LYS A 46 18.02 26.63 -16.48
N SER A 47 19.25 27.07 -16.77
CA SER A 47 20.43 26.21 -16.65
C SER A 47 20.67 25.73 -15.21
N ALA A 48 20.44 26.58 -14.21
CA ALA A 48 20.59 26.22 -12.80
C ALA A 48 19.55 25.16 -12.39
N VAL A 49 18.28 25.39 -12.74
CA VAL A 49 17.19 24.45 -12.44
C VAL A 49 17.34 23.13 -13.20
N GLU A 50 17.77 23.16 -14.47
CA GLU A 50 18.06 21.94 -15.25
C GLU A 50 19.31 21.21 -14.73
N SER A 51 20.28 21.91 -14.16
CA SER A 51 21.44 21.30 -13.50
C SER A 51 21.08 20.66 -12.15
N GLU A 52 20.16 21.25 -11.40
CA GLU A 52 19.67 20.70 -10.12
C GLU A 52 18.67 19.55 -10.33
N LEU A 53 17.89 19.61 -11.41
CA LEU A 53 16.90 18.61 -11.81
C LEU A 53 17.21 18.09 -13.22
N PRO A 54 18.35 17.41 -13.44
CA PRO A 54 18.78 16.93 -14.76
C PRO A 54 17.81 15.90 -15.36
N HIS A 55 16.87 15.42 -14.56
CA HIS A 55 15.90 14.40 -14.92
C HIS A 55 14.45 14.86 -14.71
N GLY A 56 14.24 16.17 -14.56
CA GLY A 56 12.94 16.78 -14.31
C GLY A 56 12.49 16.67 -12.86
N ILE A 57 11.25 17.10 -12.61
CA ILE A 57 10.66 17.07 -11.27
C ILE A 57 10.35 15.61 -10.90
N PRO A 58 10.71 15.14 -9.69
CA PRO A 58 10.30 13.82 -9.24
C PRO A 58 8.76 13.73 -9.18
N VAL A 59 8.17 12.98 -10.10
CA VAL A 59 6.72 12.72 -10.15
C VAL A 59 6.42 11.36 -9.53
N SER A 60 5.56 11.34 -8.51
CA SER A 60 5.02 10.08 -7.98
C SER A 60 3.67 9.80 -8.62
N THR A 61 3.59 8.76 -9.46
CA THR A 61 2.32 8.29 -10.02
C THR A 61 1.80 7.08 -9.25
N LYS A 62 0.62 7.20 -8.64
CA LYS A 62 -0.10 6.06 -8.04
C LYS A 62 -1.11 5.50 -9.03
N ALA A 63 -1.16 4.17 -9.17
CA ALA A 63 -2.12 3.48 -10.02
C ALA A 63 -2.83 2.41 -9.18
N PRO A 64 -3.97 2.72 -8.55
CA PRO A 64 -4.70 1.76 -7.74
C PRO A 64 -5.40 0.72 -8.65
N TYR A 65 -5.32 -0.55 -8.25
CA TYR A 65 -6.10 -1.63 -8.81
C TYR A 65 -6.98 -2.23 -7.71
N GLY A 66 -8.19 -2.63 -8.06
CA GLY A 66 -9.16 -3.16 -7.11
C GLY A 66 -9.84 -4.41 -7.64
N GLY A 67 -10.05 -5.37 -6.76
CA GLY A 67 -10.82 -6.58 -7.01
C GLY A 67 -11.27 -7.19 -5.69
N ASN A 68 -12.27 -8.08 -5.77
CA ASN A 68 -12.79 -8.76 -4.61
C ASN A 68 -12.11 -10.12 -4.44
N LEU A 69 -11.85 -10.47 -3.18
CA LEU A 69 -11.37 -11.79 -2.79
C LEU A 69 -12.46 -12.48 -1.98
N PHE A 70 -12.63 -13.78 -2.20
CA PHE A 70 -13.56 -14.62 -1.48
C PHE A 70 -12.82 -15.83 -0.94
N GLY A 71 -13.29 -16.40 0.16
CA GLY A 71 -12.57 -17.50 0.76
C GLY A 71 -13.18 -18.06 2.03
N ILE A 72 -12.35 -18.80 2.75
CA ILE A 72 -12.72 -19.54 3.94
C ILE A 72 -11.88 -19.11 5.14
N ASP A 73 -12.52 -19.13 6.30
CA ASP A 73 -11.91 -18.81 7.58
C ASP A 73 -12.05 -19.98 8.54
N LEU A 74 -10.95 -20.31 9.23
CA LEU A 74 -10.91 -21.27 10.31
C LEU A 74 -10.39 -20.59 11.56
N GLN A 75 -11.20 -20.60 12.62
CA GLN A 75 -10.87 -20.01 13.91
C GLN A 75 -11.03 -21.06 15.01
N ALA A 76 -10.02 -21.17 15.87
CA ALA A 76 -10.08 -22.02 17.06
C ALA A 76 -9.57 -21.23 18.26
N GLY A 77 -10.24 -21.33 19.40
CA GLY A 77 -9.89 -20.53 20.56
C GLY A 77 -10.77 -20.80 21.77
N TYR A 78 -10.58 -19.99 22.80
CA TYR A 78 -11.27 -20.12 24.07
C TYR A 78 -11.97 -18.82 24.44
N LYS A 79 -13.14 -18.95 25.08
CA LYS A 79 -13.97 -17.82 25.54
C LYS A 79 -14.06 -17.88 27.06
N GLN A 80 -13.58 -16.85 27.74
CA GLN A 80 -13.70 -16.68 29.19
C GLN A 80 -14.74 -15.61 29.49
N PHE A 81 -15.79 -15.93 30.26
CA PHE A 81 -16.79 -14.95 30.71
C PHE A 81 -16.65 -14.67 32.20
N PHE A 82 -16.83 -13.40 32.56
CA PHE A 82 -16.64 -12.87 33.91
C PHE A 82 -17.96 -12.47 34.56
N GLY A 83 -18.00 -12.60 35.89
CA GLY A 83 -19.13 -12.22 36.72
C GLY A 83 -20.30 -13.22 36.70
N LYS A 84 -21.21 -13.06 37.67
CA LYS A 84 -22.35 -13.97 37.87
C LYS A 84 -23.28 -14.05 36.66
N LYS A 85 -23.48 -12.91 35.98
CA LYS A 85 -24.35 -12.79 34.80
C LYS A 85 -23.64 -13.01 33.45
N LYS A 86 -22.31 -13.20 33.44
CA LYS A 86 -21.52 -13.47 32.22
C LYS A 86 -21.74 -12.49 31.06
N HIS A 87 -21.97 -11.21 31.38
CA HIS A 87 -22.14 -10.15 30.37
C HIS A 87 -20.84 -9.82 29.65
N TRP A 88 -19.71 -9.85 30.37
CA TRP A 88 -18.40 -9.51 29.84
C TRP A 88 -17.57 -10.77 29.67
N GLY A 89 -16.82 -10.84 28.58
CA GLY A 89 -15.88 -11.92 28.36
C GLY A 89 -14.73 -11.50 27.47
N VAL A 90 -13.75 -12.39 27.36
CA VAL A 90 -12.63 -12.26 26.43
C VAL A 90 -12.56 -13.55 25.63
N ARG A 91 -12.28 -13.43 24.33
CA ARG A 91 -11.94 -14.55 23.45
C ARG A 91 -10.49 -14.40 23.01
N TYR A 92 -9.71 -15.46 23.11
CA TYR A 92 -8.39 -15.55 22.48
C TYR A 92 -8.38 -16.75 21.52
N TYR A 93 -7.81 -16.57 20.33
CA TYR A 93 -7.93 -17.54 19.25
C TYR A 93 -6.75 -17.49 18.29
N VAL A 94 -6.57 -18.60 17.57
CA VAL A 94 -5.80 -18.67 16.33
C VAL A 94 -6.75 -18.57 15.15
N LEU A 95 -6.30 -17.96 14.05
CA LEU A 95 -7.06 -17.77 12.83
C LEU A 95 -6.22 -18.15 11.62
N PHE A 96 -6.84 -18.86 10.69
CA PHE A 96 -6.36 -19.08 9.33
C PHE A 96 -7.43 -18.63 8.35
N SER A 97 -7.07 -17.81 7.38
CA SER A 97 -7.97 -17.25 6.37
C SER A 97 -7.34 -17.39 5.00
N ALA A 98 -7.93 -18.21 4.14
CA ALA A 98 -7.48 -18.43 2.77
C ALA A 98 -8.48 -17.80 1.81
N GLN A 99 -8.03 -16.81 1.04
CA GLN A 99 -8.90 -16.06 0.13
C GLN A 99 -8.27 -15.98 -1.25
N GLY A 100 -9.11 -16.02 -2.29
CA GLY A 100 -8.72 -15.99 -3.69
C GLY A 100 -9.69 -15.17 -4.53
N GLY A 101 -9.21 -14.69 -5.66
CA GLY A 101 -10.01 -13.91 -6.58
C GLY A 101 -9.18 -13.37 -7.73
N THR A 102 -9.72 -12.39 -8.42
CA THR A 102 -9.09 -11.80 -9.59
C THR A 102 -9.41 -10.32 -9.63
N TYR A 103 -8.46 -9.50 -10.05
CA TYR A 103 -8.71 -8.10 -10.38
C TYR A 103 -8.35 -7.82 -11.85
N TYR A 104 -9.04 -6.86 -12.44
CA TYR A 104 -8.78 -6.44 -13.80
C TYR A 104 -7.84 -5.23 -13.82
N ASN A 105 -6.69 -5.39 -14.48
CA ASN A 105 -5.79 -4.28 -14.76
C ASN A 105 -6.28 -3.53 -16.00
N LYS A 106 -6.96 -2.40 -15.79
CA LYS A 106 -7.48 -1.54 -16.89
C LYS A 106 -6.38 -0.98 -17.79
N LYS A 107 -5.19 -0.67 -17.24
CA LYS A 107 -4.08 -0.11 -18.01
C LYS A 107 -3.41 -1.15 -18.90
N GLY A 108 -3.33 -2.39 -18.44
CA GLY A 108 -2.69 -3.49 -19.17
C GLY A 108 -3.66 -4.39 -19.94
N GLY A 109 -4.98 -4.24 -19.75
CA GLY A 109 -5.99 -5.04 -20.43
C GLY A 109 -5.94 -6.54 -20.07
N TYR A 110 -5.72 -6.88 -18.79
CA TYR A 110 -5.60 -8.28 -18.36
C TYR A 110 -6.23 -8.54 -16.99
N ASN A 111 -6.61 -9.80 -16.76
CA ASN A 111 -7.03 -10.32 -15.47
C ASN A 111 -5.83 -10.88 -14.70
N GLN A 112 -5.69 -10.46 -13.45
CA GLN A 112 -4.65 -10.93 -12.55
C GLN A 112 -5.27 -11.81 -11.47
N SER A 113 -4.88 -13.09 -11.44
CA SER A 113 -5.24 -13.99 -10.34
C SER A 113 -4.46 -13.60 -9.08
N SER A 114 -5.16 -13.51 -7.96
CA SER A 114 -4.62 -13.06 -6.67
C SER A 114 -5.21 -13.89 -5.54
N GLY A 115 -4.35 -14.34 -4.64
CA GLY A 115 -4.71 -15.00 -3.40
C GLY A 115 -4.02 -14.34 -2.21
N ASN A 116 -4.66 -14.44 -1.05
CA ASN A 116 -4.07 -14.03 0.21
C ASN A 116 -4.38 -15.07 1.29
N LEU A 117 -3.32 -15.48 2.00
CA LEU A 117 -3.40 -16.34 3.18
C LEU A 117 -3.02 -15.51 4.40
N PHE A 118 -3.95 -15.33 5.31
CA PHE A 118 -3.67 -14.75 6.62
C PHE A 118 -3.63 -15.84 7.68
N TYR A 119 -2.62 -15.82 8.54
CA TYR A 119 -2.49 -16.72 9.67
C TYR A 119 -1.97 -15.94 10.87
N GLY A 120 -2.60 -16.12 12.02
CA GLY A 120 -2.24 -15.34 13.18
C GLY A 120 -3.06 -15.66 14.42
N VAL A 121 -2.94 -14.76 15.39
CA VAL A 121 -3.62 -14.84 16.67
C VAL A 121 -4.42 -13.57 16.90
N GLY A 122 -5.49 -13.67 17.68
CA GLY A 122 -6.31 -12.53 18.02
C GLY A 122 -6.93 -12.65 19.40
N ALA A 123 -7.34 -11.49 19.91
CA ALA A 123 -8.07 -11.36 21.14
C ALA A 123 -9.24 -10.38 20.96
N ASP A 124 -10.44 -10.81 21.35
CA ASP A 124 -11.65 -9.98 21.33
C ASP A 124 -12.21 -9.79 22.74
N ALA A 125 -12.64 -8.58 23.05
CA ALA A 125 -13.61 -8.33 24.10
C ALA A 125 -14.99 -8.77 23.64
N LEU A 126 -15.73 -9.45 24.51
CA LEU A 126 -17.07 -9.97 24.26
C LEU A 126 -18.06 -9.28 25.19
N TYR A 127 -19.20 -8.86 24.64
CA TYR A 127 -20.31 -8.34 25.43
C TYR A 127 -21.63 -9.03 25.06
N ASN A 128 -22.27 -9.67 26.03
CA ASN A 128 -23.58 -10.31 25.88
C ASN A 128 -24.67 -9.36 26.38
N PHE A 129 -25.44 -8.75 25.47
CA PHE A 129 -26.58 -7.91 25.83
C PHE A 129 -27.86 -8.71 26.13
N TYR A 130 -27.94 -9.95 25.65
CA TYR A 130 -29.07 -10.85 25.95
C TYR A 130 -28.60 -12.27 26.19
N GLN A 131 -29.13 -12.89 27.26
CA GLN A 131 -28.90 -14.29 27.58
C GLN A 131 -30.15 -14.90 28.21
N LYS A 132 -30.73 -15.92 27.57
CA LYS A 132 -31.87 -16.69 28.11
C LYS A 132 -31.75 -18.16 27.75
N ARG A 133 -31.65 -19.02 28.77
CA ARG A 133 -31.41 -20.47 28.63
C ARG A 133 -30.18 -20.72 27.74
N HIS A 134 -30.40 -21.22 26.53
CA HIS A 134 -29.35 -21.56 25.55
C HIS A 134 -29.17 -20.51 24.45
N LYS A 135 -29.97 -19.43 24.47
CA LYS A 135 -29.89 -18.34 23.50
C LYS A 135 -29.04 -17.20 24.07
N THR A 136 -27.99 -16.82 23.36
CA THR A 136 -27.11 -15.70 23.73
C THR A 136 -26.92 -14.80 22.52
N TYR A 137 -27.11 -13.49 22.70
CA TYR A 137 -26.79 -12.50 21.68
C TYR A 137 -25.79 -11.49 22.26
N GLY A 138 -24.82 -11.13 21.44
CA GLY A 138 -23.74 -10.27 21.86
C GLY A 138 -22.99 -9.65 20.71
N VAL A 139 -22.01 -8.84 21.07
CA VAL A 139 -21.05 -8.22 20.16
C VAL A 139 -19.63 -8.61 20.58
N PHE A 140 -18.71 -8.47 19.64
CA PHE A 140 -17.28 -8.60 19.91
C PHE A 140 -16.51 -7.48 19.22
N ALA A 141 -15.41 -7.06 19.86
CA ALA A 141 -14.45 -6.12 19.31
C ALA A 141 -13.05 -6.49 19.78
N GLY A 142 -12.08 -6.53 18.87
CA GLY A 142 -10.78 -7.08 19.17
C GLY A 142 -9.70 -6.72 18.16
N LEU A 143 -8.51 -7.23 18.45
CA LEU A 143 -7.31 -7.05 17.65
C LEU A 143 -6.75 -8.39 17.23
N MET A 144 -6.18 -8.43 16.03
CA MET A 144 -5.42 -9.57 15.53
C MET A 144 -4.07 -9.12 15.04
N ILE A 145 -3.10 -10.02 15.17
CA ILE A 145 -1.77 -9.88 14.59
C ILE A 145 -1.40 -11.20 13.91
N GLY A 146 -0.79 -11.13 12.73
CA GLY A 146 -0.42 -12.32 11.99
C GLY A 146 0.40 -12.02 10.75
N GLY A 147 0.77 -13.09 10.05
CA GLY A 147 1.37 -13.00 8.71
C GLY A 147 0.27 -12.94 7.66
N SER A 148 0.44 -12.09 6.65
CA SER A 148 -0.36 -12.04 5.45
C SER A 148 0.52 -12.34 4.24
N SER A 149 0.28 -13.47 3.59
CA SER A 149 1.01 -13.94 2.41
C SER A 149 0.18 -13.75 1.14
N TRP A 150 0.71 -12.99 0.19
CA TRP A 150 0.11 -12.75 -1.12
C TRP A 150 0.68 -13.69 -2.18
N PHE A 151 -0.22 -14.35 -2.89
CA PHE A 151 0.06 -15.26 -4.00
C PHE A 151 -0.53 -14.70 -5.28
N MET A 152 0.33 -14.20 -6.16
CA MET A 152 -0.05 -13.60 -7.41
C MET A 152 0.26 -14.57 -8.54
N GLY A 153 -0.78 -15.04 -9.23
CA GLY A 153 -0.68 -15.99 -10.32
C GLY A 153 -0.11 -15.40 -11.61
N GLY A 154 -0.12 -16.20 -12.68
CA GLY A 154 0.15 -15.69 -14.03
C GLY A 154 -1.01 -14.83 -14.54
N ALA A 155 -0.71 -13.97 -15.51
CA ALA A 155 -1.70 -13.17 -16.22
C ALA A 155 -1.45 -13.21 -17.74
N LYS A 156 -2.54 -13.13 -18.50
CA LYS A 156 -2.52 -13.06 -19.97
C LYS A 156 -3.32 -11.84 -20.44
N ASN A 157 -2.82 -11.15 -21.45
CA ASN A 157 -3.56 -10.07 -22.11
C ASN A 157 -4.65 -10.61 -23.04
N ALA A 158 -5.40 -9.71 -23.68
CA ALA A 158 -6.47 -10.06 -24.62
C ALA A 158 -6.00 -10.90 -25.83
N SER A 159 -4.74 -10.78 -26.25
CA SER A 159 -4.17 -11.60 -27.33
C SER A 159 -3.64 -12.95 -26.87
N GLY A 160 -3.80 -13.30 -25.58
CA GLY A 160 -3.33 -14.55 -25.01
C GLY A 160 -1.84 -14.59 -24.65
N ALA A 161 -1.12 -13.49 -24.87
CA ALA A 161 0.29 -13.35 -24.49
C ALA A 161 0.43 -13.16 -22.98
N CYS A 162 1.46 -13.77 -22.40
CA CYS A 162 1.72 -13.72 -20.97
C CYS A 162 2.28 -12.35 -20.56
N ILE A 163 1.70 -11.77 -19.52
CA ILE A 163 2.16 -10.50 -18.93
C ILE A 163 3.50 -10.69 -18.22
N TYR A 164 3.65 -11.84 -17.55
CA TYR A 164 4.85 -12.19 -16.80
C TYR A 164 5.54 -13.36 -17.48
N THR A 165 6.76 -13.12 -17.93
CA THR A 165 7.59 -14.13 -18.59
C THR A 165 8.98 -14.15 -17.99
N SER A 166 9.56 -15.34 -17.87
CA SER A 166 10.95 -15.55 -17.48
C SER A 166 11.55 -16.57 -18.43
N ASN A 167 12.66 -16.24 -19.10
CA ASN A 167 13.33 -17.08 -20.10
C ASN A 167 12.35 -17.64 -21.17
N GLY A 168 11.47 -16.78 -21.68
CA GLY A 168 10.48 -17.14 -22.72
C GLY A 168 9.30 -18.00 -22.25
N LYS A 169 9.21 -18.34 -20.96
CA LYS A 169 8.10 -19.11 -20.38
C LYS A 169 7.17 -18.20 -19.58
N CYS A 170 5.86 -18.49 -19.64
CA CYS A 170 4.87 -17.84 -18.79
C CYS A 170 5.10 -18.24 -17.33
N VAL A 171 5.19 -17.25 -16.45
CA VAL A 171 5.41 -17.45 -15.01
C VAL A 171 4.38 -16.68 -14.20
N SER A 172 4.30 -16.99 -12.90
CA SER A 172 3.49 -16.21 -11.99
C SER A 172 4.11 -14.82 -11.75
N MET A 173 3.29 -13.87 -11.32
CA MET A 173 3.80 -12.56 -10.91
C MET A 173 4.74 -12.68 -9.70
N ASN A 174 4.50 -13.63 -8.78
CA ASN A 174 5.42 -13.95 -7.69
C ASN A 174 6.80 -14.38 -8.22
N ASP A 175 6.84 -15.33 -9.15
CA ASP A 175 8.10 -15.85 -9.71
C ASP A 175 8.84 -14.76 -10.50
N TYR A 176 8.11 -13.93 -11.23
CA TYR A 176 8.69 -12.81 -11.96
C TYR A 176 9.41 -11.83 -11.03
N TYR A 177 8.73 -11.29 -10.01
CA TYR A 177 9.35 -10.34 -9.09
C TYR A 177 10.41 -10.98 -8.18
N GLY A 178 10.25 -12.26 -7.83
CA GLY A 178 11.27 -13.03 -7.14
C GLY A 178 12.56 -13.12 -7.98
N ASN A 179 12.46 -13.51 -9.25
CA ASN A 179 13.60 -13.61 -10.15
C ASN A 179 14.26 -12.24 -10.41
N LEU A 180 13.47 -11.18 -10.63
CA LEU A 180 14.00 -9.82 -10.77
C LEU A 180 14.80 -9.37 -9.55
N THR A 181 14.40 -9.80 -8.35
CA THR A 181 15.11 -9.47 -7.11
C THR A 181 16.39 -10.29 -6.96
N SER A 182 16.34 -11.58 -7.30
CA SER A 182 17.50 -12.47 -7.23
C SER A 182 18.58 -12.16 -8.26
N THR A 183 18.20 -11.61 -9.41
CA THR A 183 19.14 -11.22 -10.49
C THR A 183 19.49 -9.74 -10.45
N ASN A 184 19.10 -9.03 -9.39
CA ASN A 184 19.30 -7.60 -9.25
C ASN A 184 20.79 -7.27 -9.06
N ASP A 185 21.33 -6.41 -9.92
CA ASP A 185 22.67 -5.85 -9.70
C ASP A 185 22.56 -4.72 -8.66
N GLY A 186 23.10 -5.00 -7.47
CA GLY A 186 23.13 -4.10 -6.31
C GLY A 186 23.87 -2.78 -6.53
N ASN A 187 24.70 -2.68 -7.56
CA ASN A 187 25.38 -1.44 -7.95
C ASN A 187 24.44 -0.52 -8.74
N VAL A 188 23.57 -1.10 -9.58
CA VAL A 188 22.64 -0.34 -10.45
C VAL A 188 21.32 -0.05 -9.74
N SER A 189 20.82 -1.00 -8.95
CA SER A 189 19.53 -0.88 -8.27
C SER A 189 19.46 -1.73 -7.00
N ARG A 190 18.47 -1.44 -6.15
CA ARG A 190 18.10 -2.28 -5.00
C ARG A 190 16.66 -2.72 -5.16
N ALA A 191 16.47 -4.00 -5.45
CA ALA A 191 15.17 -4.65 -5.47
C ALA A 191 14.90 -5.39 -4.15
N SER A 192 13.64 -5.43 -3.75
CA SER A 192 13.16 -6.19 -2.60
C SER A 192 11.79 -6.78 -2.94
N PHE A 193 11.62 -8.05 -2.59
CA PHE A 193 10.38 -8.81 -2.80
C PHE A 193 9.93 -9.38 -1.45
N SER A 194 8.71 -9.03 -1.04
CA SER A 194 8.14 -9.38 0.26
C SER A 194 6.72 -9.91 0.07
N PRO A 195 6.55 -11.15 -0.39
CA PRO A 195 5.22 -11.72 -0.58
C PRO A 195 4.47 -11.94 0.74
N THR A 196 5.19 -11.96 1.87
CA THR A 196 4.62 -12.09 3.21
C THR A 196 4.98 -10.89 4.06
N PHE A 197 3.99 -10.32 4.75
CA PHE A 197 4.19 -9.21 5.67
C PHE A 197 3.40 -9.37 6.97
N VAL A 198 3.83 -8.67 8.03
CA VAL A 198 3.09 -8.63 9.30
C VAL A 198 1.89 -7.70 9.16
N GLN A 199 0.73 -8.17 9.59
CA GLN A 199 -0.52 -7.44 9.46
C GLN A 199 -1.24 -7.35 10.80
N PHE A 200 -1.78 -6.16 11.07
CA PHE A 200 -2.60 -5.88 12.23
C PHE A 200 -4.03 -5.65 11.76
N LEU A 201 -4.99 -6.30 12.40
CA LEU A 201 -6.40 -6.21 12.02
C LEU A 201 -7.25 -5.84 13.23
N ILE A 202 -8.18 -4.93 13.00
CA ILE A 202 -9.30 -4.69 13.92
C ILE A 202 -10.42 -5.64 13.54
N ASN A 203 -11.00 -6.30 14.54
CA ASN A 203 -12.10 -7.24 14.38
C ASN A 203 -13.33 -6.75 15.12
N ILE A 204 -14.47 -6.62 14.45
CA ILE A 204 -15.72 -6.23 15.10
C ILE A 204 -16.88 -7.02 14.53
N GLY A 205 -17.88 -7.31 15.34
CA GLY A 205 -19.07 -7.98 14.84
C GLY A 205 -20.08 -8.39 15.90
N PHE A 206 -21.08 -9.11 15.41
CA PHE A 206 -22.19 -9.66 16.18
C PHE A 206 -22.05 -11.16 16.32
N ARG A 207 -22.46 -11.67 17.49
CA ARG A 207 -22.49 -13.10 17.78
C ARG A 207 -23.81 -13.54 18.33
N THR A 208 -24.26 -14.69 17.86
CA THR A 208 -25.54 -15.29 18.25
C THR A 208 -25.34 -16.78 18.51
N ASN A 209 -25.61 -17.25 19.72
CA ASN A 209 -25.71 -18.68 20.03
C ASN A 209 -27.19 -19.04 20.11
N PHE A 210 -27.63 -20.03 19.33
CA PHE A 210 -29.02 -20.48 19.29
C PHE A 210 -29.25 -21.71 20.15
N THR A 211 -28.22 -22.54 20.33
CA THR A 211 -28.20 -23.69 21.23
C THR A 211 -26.98 -23.63 22.15
N ARG A 212 -26.81 -24.65 23.03
CA ARG A 212 -25.65 -24.74 23.92
C ARG A 212 -24.32 -24.75 23.14
N HIS A 213 -24.31 -25.45 22.00
CA HIS A 213 -23.10 -25.65 21.20
C HIS A 213 -23.11 -24.81 19.93
N GLN A 214 -24.27 -24.52 19.34
CA GLN A 214 -24.35 -23.92 18.01
C GLN A 214 -24.59 -22.41 18.05
N GLY A 215 -23.83 -21.70 17.22
CA GLY A 215 -23.96 -20.27 17.01
C GLY A 215 -23.49 -19.81 15.64
N PHE A 216 -23.65 -18.51 15.42
CA PHE A 216 -23.28 -17.81 14.21
C PHE A 216 -22.67 -16.47 14.56
N GLU A 217 -21.68 -16.04 13.80
CA GLU A 217 -21.01 -14.75 13.96
C GLU A 217 -20.93 -14.05 12.61
N VAL A 218 -21.31 -12.78 12.58
CA VAL A 218 -21.11 -11.91 11.42
C VAL A 218 -20.22 -10.78 11.85
N GLY A 219 -19.17 -10.52 11.09
CA GLY A 219 -18.22 -9.49 11.44
C GLY A 219 -17.51 -8.90 10.25
N MET A 220 -16.69 -7.91 10.57
CA MET A 220 -15.78 -7.29 9.63
C MET A 220 -14.38 -7.21 10.23
N ARG A 221 -13.39 -7.43 9.37
CA ARG A 221 -11.97 -7.26 9.67
C ARG A 221 -11.44 -6.08 8.88
N ILE A 222 -10.72 -5.19 9.56
CA ILE A 222 -10.15 -3.99 8.98
C ILE A 222 -8.63 -4.06 9.17
N PRO A 223 -7.88 -4.41 8.11
CA PRO A 223 -6.42 -4.36 8.13
C PRO A 223 -5.92 -2.93 8.22
N THR A 224 -4.88 -2.68 9.02
CA THR A 224 -4.41 -1.32 9.31
C THR A 224 -3.11 -0.95 8.62
N ILE A 225 -2.40 -1.91 8.01
CA ILE A 225 -1.10 -1.68 7.36
C ILE A 225 -1.17 -2.07 5.88
N ASP A 226 -0.49 -1.31 5.04
CA ASP A 226 -0.26 -1.67 3.64
C ASP A 226 0.88 -2.69 3.56
N ASP A 227 0.65 -3.82 2.90
CA ASP A 227 1.64 -4.89 2.75
C ASP A 227 2.60 -4.53 1.60
N PRO A 228 3.88 -4.21 1.85
CA PRO A 228 4.86 -4.02 0.79
C PRO A 228 5.08 -5.35 0.07
N TYR A 229 4.94 -5.39 -1.26
CA TYR A 229 5.08 -6.61 -2.04
C TYR A 229 6.33 -6.60 -2.92
N PHE A 230 6.56 -5.51 -3.67
CA PHE A 230 7.78 -5.35 -4.46
C PHE A 230 8.23 -3.90 -4.47
N LYS A 231 9.51 -3.66 -4.20
CA LYS A 231 10.13 -2.34 -4.26
C LYS A 231 11.43 -2.42 -5.06
N ILE A 232 11.63 -1.50 -5.99
CA ILE A 232 12.92 -1.30 -6.64
C ILE A 232 13.31 0.18 -6.59
N THR A 233 14.57 0.46 -6.30
CA THR A 233 15.15 1.81 -6.29
C THR A 233 16.41 1.81 -7.14
N TYR A 234 16.52 2.70 -8.11
CA TYR A 234 17.68 2.84 -8.97
C TYR A 234 18.75 3.71 -8.28
N ILE A 235 19.98 3.19 -8.22
CA ILE A 235 21.14 3.84 -7.58
C ILE A 235 22.00 4.54 -8.63
N GLU A 236 21.96 4.03 -9.85
CA GLU A 236 22.56 4.61 -11.04
C GLU A 236 21.52 4.74 -12.17
N MET A 237 21.92 5.27 -13.32
CA MET A 237 21.09 5.27 -14.51
C MET A 237 20.88 3.83 -14.97
N GLY A 238 19.64 3.34 -14.86
CA GLY A 238 19.25 2.03 -15.33
C GLY A 238 18.41 2.10 -16.61
N PRO A 239 18.19 0.96 -17.29
CA PRO A 239 17.38 0.90 -18.52
C PRO A 239 15.92 1.38 -18.33
N TRP A 240 15.44 1.45 -17.09
CA TRP A 240 14.04 1.71 -16.75
C TRP A 240 13.86 2.92 -15.81
N GLY A 241 14.92 3.70 -15.54
CA GLY A 241 14.84 4.88 -14.68
C GLY A 241 16.19 5.51 -14.34
N ASN A 242 16.16 6.81 -14.03
CA ASN A 242 17.34 7.55 -13.55
C ASN A 242 17.63 7.25 -12.09
N LYS A 243 18.84 7.60 -11.61
CA LYS A 243 19.22 7.53 -10.20
C LYS A 243 18.15 8.18 -9.30
N GLY A 244 17.75 7.49 -8.24
CA GLY A 244 16.70 7.92 -7.31
C GLY A 244 15.28 7.56 -7.72
N THR A 245 15.07 7.06 -8.95
CA THR A 245 13.75 6.55 -9.37
C THR A 245 13.40 5.31 -8.55
N TRP A 246 12.16 5.23 -8.09
CA TRP A 246 11.67 4.06 -7.37
C TRP A 246 10.30 3.62 -7.88
N LYS A 247 10.04 2.33 -7.77
CA LYS A 247 8.73 1.74 -8.00
C LYS A 247 8.37 0.90 -6.79
N ASN A 248 7.18 1.14 -6.25
CA ASN A 248 6.66 0.41 -5.11
C ASN A 248 5.30 -0.19 -5.48
N LEU A 249 5.15 -1.47 -5.25
CA LEU A 249 3.90 -2.20 -5.36
C LEU A 249 3.53 -2.69 -3.97
N THR A 250 2.39 -2.22 -3.48
CA THR A 250 1.84 -2.54 -2.16
C THR A 250 0.47 -3.16 -2.33
N PHE A 251 0.16 -4.15 -1.50
CA PHE A 251 -1.19 -4.68 -1.37
C PHE A 251 -1.87 -4.09 -0.14
N ARG A 252 -3.15 -3.76 -0.30
CA ARG A 252 -3.99 -3.30 0.80
C ARG A 252 -5.34 -3.97 0.70
N ARG A 253 -5.79 -4.51 1.83
CA ARG A 253 -7.16 -4.94 2.02
C ARG A 253 -7.93 -3.84 2.73
N ASN A 254 -9.01 -3.34 2.14
CA ASN A 254 -9.80 -2.26 2.75
C ASN A 254 -10.65 -2.79 3.91
N VAL A 255 -11.47 -3.81 3.63
CA VAL A 255 -12.36 -4.46 4.61
C VAL A 255 -12.57 -5.91 4.16
N ALA A 256 -12.68 -6.85 5.10
CA ALA A 256 -13.17 -8.20 4.85
C ALA A 256 -14.42 -8.44 5.69
N ILE A 257 -15.54 -8.76 5.04
CA ILE A 257 -16.80 -9.13 5.71
C ILE A 257 -16.86 -10.65 5.76
N TYR A 258 -17.28 -11.21 6.90
CA TYR A 258 -17.37 -12.65 7.07
C TYR A 258 -18.61 -13.08 7.85
N ALA A 259 -18.97 -14.34 7.65
CA ALA A 259 -20.04 -15.05 8.31
C ALA A 259 -19.51 -16.42 8.74
N ASN A 260 -19.43 -16.66 10.03
CA ASN A 260 -18.88 -17.88 10.61
C ASN A 260 -19.96 -18.68 11.34
N TYR A 261 -20.00 -19.97 11.07
CA TYR A 261 -20.64 -20.92 11.96
C TYR A 261 -19.72 -21.24 13.13
N VAL A 262 -20.28 -21.32 14.34
CA VAL A 262 -19.51 -21.51 15.57
C VAL A 262 -20.05 -22.68 16.36
N TYR A 263 -19.16 -23.64 16.63
CA TYR A 263 -19.38 -24.71 17.59
C TYR A 263 -18.66 -24.38 18.89
N ASN A 264 -19.37 -24.36 20.01
CA ASN A 264 -18.85 -24.17 21.35
C ASN A 264 -18.82 -25.53 22.06
N PHE A 265 -17.68 -25.90 22.64
CA PHE A 265 -17.53 -27.13 23.44
C PHE A 265 -17.98 -26.92 24.88
#